data_AF-A0A7C1ALF4-F1
#
_entry.id   AF-A0A7C1ALF4-F1
#
_cell.length_a   1.000
_cell.length_b   1.000
_cell.length_c   1.000
_cell.angle_alpha   90.00
_cell.angle_beta   90.00
_cell.angle_gamma   90.00
#
_symmetry.space_group_name_H-M   'P 1'
#
loop_
_entity.id
_entity.type
_entity.pdbx_description
1 polymer ?
#
loop_
_entity_poly.entity_id
_entity_poly.type
_entity_poly.pdbx_seq_one_letter_code
_entity_poly.pdbx_strand_id
1 'polypeptide(L)'
;MVSYERRYNKVILFNKNGFTLIEIGLVMLIIGLILAVILPRAHRAKIEAKYELTRQNCVELARYGNEWAEYQQETQGETSAAVRKNYLDSLSSGTDGAWVADTASSNWADNNVPVEGRKDSLDPDTDQPPSTSVKERFPPETALRNPFNGTALFLETNLPSGDRPVPGAVACASQPLDPAEPDGLHYYALIFQGVNSGSTDLTDENTINPGQRATTLEGLRNGIFMATAAD
;
A
#
# COMPACT_ATOMS: atom_id res chain seq x y z
N MET A 1 -32.82 -11.13 75.13
CA MET A 1 -32.64 -11.62 73.75
C MET A 1 -33.61 -10.82 72.87
N VAL A 2 -33.14 -9.75 72.24
CA VAL A 2 -33.98 -8.89 71.38
C VAL A 2 -33.58 -9.18 69.94
N SER A 3 -34.46 -9.84 69.20
CA SER A 3 -34.30 -10.14 67.78
C SER A 3 -34.59 -8.88 66.97
N TYR A 4 -33.60 -8.40 66.21
CA TYR A 4 -33.75 -7.31 65.25
C TYR A 4 -33.93 -7.89 63.85
N GLU A 5 -35.18 -8.01 63.39
CA GLU A 5 -35.48 -8.23 61.97
C GLU A 5 -35.26 -6.91 61.21
N ARG A 6 -34.16 -6.83 60.44
CA ARG A 6 -33.88 -5.69 59.56
C ARG A 6 -34.52 -5.97 58.19
N ARG A 7 -35.75 -5.47 57.98
CA ARG A 7 -36.42 -5.52 56.66
C ARG A 7 -35.76 -4.52 55.72
N TYR A 8 -35.10 -5.01 54.68
CA TYR A 8 -34.63 -4.19 53.57
C TYR A 8 -35.82 -3.79 52.69
N ASN A 9 -36.24 -2.53 52.77
CA ASN A 9 -37.14 -1.94 51.78
C ASN A 9 -36.39 -1.80 50.45
N LYS A 10 -36.67 -2.69 49.50
CA LYS A 10 -36.24 -2.54 48.11
C LYS A 10 -37.04 -1.40 47.50
N VAL A 11 -36.50 -0.19 47.58
CA VAL A 11 -37.05 0.99 46.92
C VAL A 11 -36.78 0.84 45.42
N ILE A 12 -37.76 0.32 44.69
CA ILE A 12 -37.77 0.38 43.23
C ILE A 12 -38.58 1.62 42.87
N LEU A 13 -37.89 2.73 42.63
CA LEU A 13 -38.48 3.96 42.10
C LEU A 13 -38.82 3.77 40.62
N PHE A 14 -39.97 3.17 40.32
CA PHE A 14 -40.58 3.33 39.00
C PHE A 14 -41.34 4.65 38.99
N ASN A 15 -40.74 5.67 38.38
CA ASN A 15 -41.43 6.92 38.07
C ASN A 15 -42.59 6.62 37.10
N LYS A 16 -43.82 6.97 37.47
CA LYS A 16 -45.05 6.64 36.73
C LYS A 16 -45.49 7.71 35.74
N ASN A 17 -44.66 8.72 35.50
CA ASN A 17 -44.95 9.78 34.54
C ASN A 17 -44.45 9.34 33.15
N GLY A 18 -45.37 9.29 32.18
CA GLY A 18 -45.04 8.89 30.81
C GLY A 18 -44.01 9.82 30.15
N PHE A 19 -43.21 9.25 29.25
CA PHE A 19 -42.15 9.97 28.53
C PHE A 19 -42.76 11.11 27.71
N THR A 20 -42.38 12.36 28.01
CA THR A 20 -42.95 13.52 27.32
C THR A 20 -42.26 13.74 25.98
N LEU A 21 -42.96 14.35 25.01
CA LEU A 21 -42.40 14.63 23.68
C LEU A 21 -41.18 15.58 23.77
N ILE A 22 -41.16 16.48 24.76
CA ILE A 22 -40.03 17.38 25.00
C ILE A 22 -38.80 16.63 25.54
N GLU A 23 -38.98 15.61 26.38
CA GLU A 23 -37.88 14.76 26.85
C GLU A 23 -37.26 13.96 25.70
N ILE A 24 -38.08 13.40 24.79
CA ILE A 24 -37.59 12.76 23.55
C ILE A 24 -36.78 13.76 22.72
N GLY A 25 -37.33 14.97 22.52
CA GLY A 25 -36.69 16.01 21.72
C GLY A 25 -35.33 16.43 22.29
N LEU A 26 -35.23 16.58 23.61
CA LEU A 26 -33.99 16.92 24.30
C LEU A 26 -32.94 15.79 24.17
N VAL A 27 -33.34 14.53 24.35
CA VAL A 27 -32.44 13.38 24.20
C VAL A 27 -31.90 13.29 22.77
N MET A 28 -32.77 13.46 21.76
CA MET A 28 -32.36 13.47 20.35
C MET A 28 -31.40 14.62 20.04
N LEU A 29 -31.62 15.81 20.61
CA LEU A 29 -30.71 16.95 20.43
C LEU A 29 -29.32 16.65 20.99
N ILE A 30 -29.24 16.08 22.20
CA ILE A 30 -27.95 15.73 22.82
C ILE A 30 -27.24 14.64 22.00
N ILE A 31 -27.95 13.57 21.59
CA ILE A 31 -27.37 12.52 20.75
C ILE A 31 -26.89 13.08 19.40
N GLY A 32 -27.66 13.96 18.77
CA GLY A 32 -27.30 14.61 17.51
C GLY A 32 -26.01 15.41 17.62
N LEU A 33 -25.87 16.22 18.68
CA LEU A 33 -24.65 17.00 18.94
C LEU A 33 -23.43 16.11 19.19
N ILE A 34 -23.59 15.01 19.94
CA ILE A 34 -22.51 14.06 20.21
C ILE A 34 -22.06 13.36 18.91
N LEU A 35 -23.01 12.87 18.10
CA LEU A 35 -22.70 12.18 16.84
C LEU A 35 -22.01 13.12 15.84
N ALA A 36 -22.43 14.39 15.77
CA ALA A 36 -21.81 15.38 14.89
C ALA A 36 -20.31 15.57 15.16
N VAL A 37 -19.88 15.44 16.42
CA VAL A 37 -18.47 15.57 16.81
C VAL A 37 -17.70 14.25 16.64
N ILE A 38 -18.31 13.12 17.01
CA ILE A 38 -17.61 11.83 17.03
C ILE A 38 -17.41 11.26 15.62
N LEU A 39 -18.41 11.38 14.73
CA LEU A 39 -18.36 10.74 13.42
C LEU A 39 -17.18 11.19 12.54
N PRO A 40 -16.90 12.51 12.38
CA PRO A 40 -15.77 12.95 11.56
C PRO A 40 -14.43 12.47 12.13
N ARG A 41 -14.30 12.43 13.46
CA ARG A 41 -13.08 11.96 14.13
C ARG A 41 -12.88 10.46 13.93
N ALA A 42 -13.94 9.66 14.14
CA ALA A 42 -13.89 8.22 13.94
C ALA A 42 -13.56 7.86 12.48
N HIS A 43 -14.11 8.60 11.52
CA HIS A 43 -13.83 8.41 10.10
C HIS A 43 -12.36 8.68 9.76
N ARG A 44 -11.78 9.79 10.25
CA ARG A 44 -10.35 10.09 10.05
C ARG A 44 -9.44 9.03 10.65
N ALA A 45 -9.71 8.62 11.89
CA ALA A 45 -8.93 7.57 12.57
C ALA A 45 -8.98 6.23 11.82
N LYS A 46 -10.13 5.87 11.23
CA LYS A 46 -10.27 4.66 10.42
C LYS A 46 -9.42 4.72 9.14
N ILE A 47 -9.38 5.86 8.47
CA ILE A 47 -8.56 6.05 7.26
C ILE A 47 -7.06 5.97 7.62
N GLU A 48 -6.65 6.63 8.70
CA GLU A 48 -5.27 6.60 9.18
C GLU A 48 -4.81 5.18 9.53
N ALA A 49 -5.65 4.41 10.23
CA ALA A 49 -5.37 3.00 10.53
C ALA A 49 -5.19 2.15 9.27
N LYS A 50 -5.94 2.43 8.20
CA LYS A 50 -5.76 1.74 6.91
C LYS A 50 -4.45 2.09 6.23
N TYR A 51 -4.02 3.36 6.27
CA TYR A 51 -2.72 3.76 5.75
C TYR A 51 -1.56 3.12 6.50
N GLU A 52 -1.67 2.98 7.81
CA GLU A 52 -0.65 2.29 8.61
C GLU A 52 -0.50 0.82 8.19
N LEU A 53 -1.61 0.12 7.97
CA LEU A 53 -1.59 -1.23 7.40
C LEU A 53 -1.00 -1.26 5.98
N THR A 54 -1.30 -0.25 5.13
CA THR A 54 -0.68 -0.14 3.80
C THR A 54 0.83 0.02 3.90
N ARG A 55 1.34 0.83 4.84
CA ARG A 55 2.78 0.99 5.06
C ARG A 55 3.44 -0.32 5.50
N GLN A 56 2.80 -1.07 6.40
CA GLN A 56 3.28 -2.39 6.83
C GLN A 56 3.36 -3.37 5.65
N ASN A 57 2.32 -3.42 4.81
CA ASN A 57 2.34 -4.21 3.59
C ASN A 57 3.47 -3.79 2.64
N CYS A 58 3.73 -2.49 2.50
CA CYS A 58 4.83 -1.99 1.68
C CYS A 58 6.20 -2.41 2.24
N VAL A 59 6.40 -2.41 3.57
CA VAL A 59 7.65 -2.90 4.16
C VAL A 59 7.87 -4.38 3.84
N GLU A 60 6.82 -5.20 3.90
CA GLU A 60 6.92 -6.60 3.49
C GLU A 60 7.17 -6.74 1.98
N LEU A 61 6.45 -6.00 1.13
CA LEU A 61 6.68 -5.97 -0.32
C LEU A 61 8.11 -5.59 -0.67
N ALA A 62 8.66 -4.57 -0.01
CA ALA A 62 10.04 -4.14 -0.20
C ALA A 62 11.04 -5.25 0.11
N ARG A 63 10.82 -6.02 1.19
CA ARG A 63 11.64 -7.19 1.50
C ARG A 63 11.57 -8.23 0.37
N TYR A 64 10.37 -8.63 -0.04
CA TYR A 64 10.20 -9.67 -1.06
C TYR A 64 10.73 -9.25 -2.43
N GLY A 65 10.56 -7.97 -2.83
CA GLY A 65 11.13 -7.47 -4.07
C GLY A 65 12.67 -7.48 -4.06
N ASN A 66 13.30 -7.23 -2.91
CA ASN A 66 14.75 -7.38 -2.76
C ASN A 66 15.22 -8.84 -2.82
N GLU A 67 14.59 -9.73 -2.05
CA GLU A 67 14.90 -11.16 -2.07
C GLU A 67 14.71 -11.77 -3.45
N TRP A 68 13.67 -11.34 -4.17
CA TRP A 68 13.42 -11.74 -5.55
C TRP A 68 14.52 -11.26 -6.49
N ALA A 69 14.92 -9.98 -6.42
CA ALA A 69 15.97 -9.43 -7.28
C ALA A 69 17.32 -10.14 -7.05
N GLU A 70 17.69 -10.38 -5.79
CA GLU A 70 18.90 -11.13 -5.42
C GLU A 70 18.86 -12.56 -5.99
N TYR A 71 17.74 -13.26 -5.80
CA TYR A 71 17.59 -14.60 -6.35
C TYR A 71 17.65 -14.66 -7.88
N GLN A 72 17.01 -13.73 -8.58
CA GLN A 72 17.02 -13.74 -10.05
C GLN A 72 18.43 -13.47 -10.58
N GLN A 73 19.22 -12.64 -9.88
CA GLN A 73 20.62 -12.40 -10.19
C GLN A 73 21.50 -13.63 -9.92
N GLU A 74 21.26 -14.37 -8.84
CA GLU A 74 22.02 -15.60 -8.53
C GLU A 74 21.70 -16.76 -9.49
N THR A 75 20.49 -16.78 -10.05
CA THR A 75 20.00 -17.87 -10.90
C THR A 75 20.07 -17.56 -12.39
N GLN A 76 20.60 -16.41 -12.78
CA GLN A 76 20.75 -16.05 -14.19
C GLN A 76 21.79 -16.93 -14.90
N GLY A 77 21.63 -17.11 -16.21
CA GLY A 77 22.58 -17.86 -17.02
C GLY A 77 23.94 -17.17 -17.11
N GLU A 78 25.00 -17.93 -17.38
CA GLU A 78 26.37 -17.41 -17.46
C GLU A 78 26.57 -16.34 -18.54
N THR A 79 25.67 -16.27 -19.53
CA THR A 79 25.67 -15.25 -20.59
C THR A 79 24.98 -13.94 -20.19
N SER A 80 24.27 -13.92 -19.05
CA SER A 80 23.57 -12.73 -18.57
C SER A 80 24.53 -11.74 -17.93
N ALA A 81 24.41 -10.47 -18.33
CA ALA A 81 25.12 -9.34 -17.74
C ALA A 81 24.22 -8.49 -16.81
N ALA A 82 22.96 -8.90 -16.60
CA ALA A 82 22.05 -8.17 -15.73
C ALA A 82 22.62 -8.09 -14.31
N VAL A 83 22.59 -6.89 -13.76
CA VAL A 83 22.92 -6.62 -12.37
C VAL A 83 21.65 -6.44 -11.55
N ARG A 84 21.79 -6.39 -10.21
CA ARG A 84 20.66 -6.16 -9.29
C ARG A 84 19.80 -4.97 -9.70
N LYS A 85 20.43 -3.90 -10.20
CA LYS A 85 19.75 -2.68 -10.63
C LYS A 85 18.75 -2.96 -11.75
N ASN A 86 19.11 -3.73 -12.79
CA ASN A 86 18.18 -4.06 -13.89
C ASN A 86 16.94 -4.82 -13.38
N TYR A 87 17.11 -5.73 -12.41
CA TYR A 87 15.97 -6.41 -11.79
C TYR A 87 15.08 -5.44 -11.00
N LEU A 88 15.66 -4.52 -10.22
CA LEU A 88 14.89 -3.51 -9.49
C LEU A 88 14.21 -2.50 -10.42
N ASP A 89 14.86 -2.09 -11.51
CA ASP A 89 14.29 -1.22 -12.55
C ASP A 89 13.07 -1.86 -13.21
N SER A 90 13.08 -3.18 -13.38
CA SER A 90 11.93 -3.93 -13.89
C SER A 90 10.74 -3.98 -12.92
N LEU A 91 10.93 -3.59 -11.66
CA LEU A 91 9.85 -3.43 -10.67
C LEU A 91 9.29 -2.01 -10.64
N SER A 92 10.07 -1.00 -11.04
CA SER A 92 9.62 0.40 -11.10
C SER A 92 9.22 0.86 -12.51
N SER A 93 9.45 0.05 -13.53
CA SER A 93 9.40 0.42 -14.95
C SER A 93 10.15 1.74 -15.23
N GLY A 94 11.32 1.92 -14.60
CA GLY A 94 12.10 3.16 -14.66
C GLY A 94 11.64 4.24 -13.67
N THR A 95 11.69 5.50 -14.09
CA THR A 95 11.51 6.69 -13.22
C THR A 95 10.06 7.10 -12.96
N ASP A 96 9.14 6.66 -13.80
CA ASP A 96 7.72 7.07 -13.72
C ASP A 96 6.93 6.23 -12.72
N GLY A 97 7.49 5.08 -12.35
CA GLY A 97 6.90 4.13 -11.42
C GLY A 97 5.94 3.15 -12.08
N ALA A 98 5.80 1.98 -11.46
CA ALA A 98 4.91 0.92 -11.90
C ALA A 98 4.01 0.47 -10.76
N TRP A 99 2.73 0.26 -11.05
CA TRP A 99 1.79 -0.28 -10.07
C TRP A 99 2.12 -1.75 -9.77
N VAL A 100 2.09 -2.14 -8.49
CA VAL A 100 2.37 -3.53 -8.05
C VAL A 100 1.34 -4.52 -8.61
N ALA A 101 0.12 -4.05 -8.88
CA ALA A 101 -0.93 -4.85 -9.49
C ALA A 101 -0.85 -4.90 -11.03
N ASP A 102 0.08 -4.17 -11.65
CA ASP A 102 0.26 -4.17 -13.10
C ASP A 102 1.02 -5.42 -13.55
N THR A 103 0.32 -6.27 -14.30
CA THR A 103 0.87 -7.51 -14.85
C THR A 103 1.47 -7.32 -16.24
N ALA A 104 1.44 -6.12 -16.83
CA ALA A 104 1.92 -5.89 -18.20
C ALA A 104 3.26 -5.16 -18.25
N SER A 105 3.53 -4.30 -17.26
CA SER A 105 4.69 -3.39 -17.27
C SER A 105 5.75 -3.68 -16.19
N SER A 106 5.49 -4.62 -15.28
CA SER A 106 6.37 -4.87 -14.14
C SER A 106 6.47 -6.35 -13.77
N ASN A 107 7.56 -6.71 -13.09
CA ASN A 107 7.78 -8.07 -12.59
C ASN A 107 7.17 -8.35 -11.20
N TRP A 108 6.24 -7.51 -10.73
CA TRP A 108 5.57 -7.72 -9.45
C TRP A 108 4.59 -8.92 -9.46
N ALA A 109 3.89 -9.15 -10.56
CA ALA A 109 2.74 -10.05 -10.65
C ALA A 109 2.85 -11.07 -11.82
N ASP A 110 1.74 -11.63 -12.29
CA ASP A 110 1.71 -12.91 -13.02
C ASP A 110 2.29 -12.93 -14.46
N ASN A 111 2.79 -11.82 -15.03
CA ASN A 111 3.57 -11.87 -16.27
C ASN A 111 4.92 -11.21 -16.09
N ASN A 112 5.97 -11.96 -16.43
CA ASN A 112 7.33 -11.50 -16.33
C ASN A 112 7.71 -10.68 -17.58
N VAL A 113 8.15 -9.44 -17.35
CA VAL A 113 8.66 -8.52 -18.38
C VAL A 113 10.17 -8.74 -18.53
N PRO A 114 10.72 -8.70 -19.76
CA PRO A 114 12.16 -8.78 -19.99
C PRO A 114 12.97 -7.85 -19.09
N VAL A 115 14.09 -8.36 -18.57
CA VAL A 115 15.03 -7.60 -17.76
C VAL A 115 16.25 -7.30 -18.61
N GLU A 116 16.62 -6.02 -18.69
CA GLU A 116 17.80 -5.58 -19.44
C GLU A 116 19.05 -6.33 -19.00
N GLY A 117 19.80 -6.87 -19.96
CA GLY A 117 21.03 -7.61 -19.73
C GLY A 117 20.82 -9.06 -19.31
N ARG A 118 19.58 -9.51 -19.06
CA ARG A 118 19.29 -10.92 -18.77
C ARG A 118 19.17 -11.67 -20.09
N LYS A 119 20.09 -12.60 -20.35
CA LYS A 119 20.19 -13.35 -21.61
C LYS A 119 20.07 -14.85 -21.38
N ASP A 120 19.57 -15.56 -22.39
CA ASP A 120 19.65 -17.02 -22.47
C ASP A 120 20.80 -17.41 -23.41
N SER A 121 21.45 -18.53 -23.13
CA SER A 121 22.45 -19.17 -23.99
C SER A 121 21.94 -19.47 -25.41
N LEU A 122 20.64 -19.68 -25.57
CA LEU A 122 20.01 -19.97 -26.87
C LEU A 122 19.64 -18.70 -27.66
N ASP A 123 19.53 -17.56 -26.98
CA ASP A 123 19.19 -16.26 -27.56
C ASP A 123 19.96 -15.15 -26.82
N PRO A 124 21.26 -15.00 -27.11
CA PRO A 124 22.13 -14.06 -26.40
C PRO A 124 21.86 -12.59 -26.77
N ASP A 125 21.12 -12.34 -27.85
CA ASP A 125 20.86 -10.99 -28.36
C ASP A 125 19.59 -10.37 -27.74
N THR A 126 18.65 -11.18 -27.26
CA THR A 126 17.36 -10.71 -26.75
C THR A 126 17.29 -10.74 -25.22
N ASP A 127 16.82 -9.66 -24.60
CA ASP A 127 16.54 -9.64 -23.16
C ASP A 127 15.41 -10.60 -22.82
N GLN A 128 15.62 -11.40 -21.79
CA GLN A 128 14.72 -12.47 -21.39
C GLN A 128 13.98 -12.09 -20.11
N PRO A 129 12.73 -12.57 -19.94
CA PRO A 129 12.02 -12.41 -18.69
C PRO A 129 12.73 -13.16 -17.54
N PRO A 130 12.54 -12.72 -16.29
CA PRO A 130 12.94 -13.46 -15.11
C PRO A 130 12.19 -14.80 -15.03
N SER A 131 12.76 -15.72 -14.25
CA SER A 131 12.22 -17.08 -14.11
C SER A 131 10.92 -17.15 -13.29
N THR A 132 10.73 -16.20 -12.38
CA THR A 132 9.55 -16.09 -11.50
C THR A 132 9.21 -14.63 -11.30
N SER A 133 7.97 -14.33 -10.92
CA SER A 133 7.57 -12.99 -10.47
C SER A 133 7.85 -12.79 -8.98
N VAL A 134 7.70 -11.55 -8.49
CA VAL A 134 7.77 -11.26 -7.05
C VAL A 134 6.60 -11.95 -6.32
N LYS A 135 5.38 -11.90 -6.87
CA LYS A 135 4.19 -12.56 -6.33
C LYS A 135 4.39 -14.05 -6.07
N GLU A 136 5.09 -14.77 -6.95
CA GLU A 136 5.34 -16.21 -6.80
C GLU A 136 6.24 -16.54 -5.60
N ARG A 137 6.99 -15.56 -5.07
CA ARG A 137 7.77 -15.72 -3.84
C ARG A 137 6.95 -15.50 -2.57
N PHE A 138 5.73 -14.98 -2.68
CA PHE A 138 4.85 -14.83 -1.53
C PHE A 138 4.27 -16.18 -1.10
N PRO A 139 4.41 -16.54 0.19
CA PRO A 139 3.63 -17.64 0.75
C PRO A 139 2.13 -17.35 0.57
N PRO A 140 1.34 -18.29 0.02
CA PRO A 140 -0.08 -18.09 -0.25
C PRO A 140 -0.89 -17.76 1.01
N GLU A 141 -0.43 -18.20 2.18
CA GLU A 141 -1.01 -17.90 3.49
C GLU A 141 -0.78 -16.45 3.96
N THR A 142 0.24 -15.78 3.43
CA THR A 142 0.60 -14.38 3.76
C THR A 142 0.13 -13.38 2.72
N ALA A 143 -0.88 -13.74 1.92
CA ALA A 143 -1.38 -12.90 0.84
C ALA A 143 -1.73 -11.49 1.35
N LEU A 144 -0.86 -10.53 1.04
CA LEU A 144 -1.02 -9.13 1.42
C LEU A 144 -2.28 -8.57 0.79
N ARG A 145 -3.06 -7.82 1.57
CA ARG A 145 -4.35 -7.27 1.14
C ARG A 145 -4.36 -5.76 1.22
N ASN A 146 -4.99 -5.11 0.25
CA ASN A 146 -5.25 -3.68 0.32
C ASN A 146 -6.27 -3.41 1.46
N PRO A 147 -5.92 -2.65 2.51
CA PRO A 147 -6.81 -2.36 3.64
C PRO A 147 -8.07 -1.55 3.27
N PHE A 148 -8.08 -0.91 2.10
CA PHE A 148 -9.19 -0.10 1.64
C PHE A 148 -10.34 -0.92 1.06
N ASN A 149 -10.05 -1.95 0.28
CA ASN A 149 -11.05 -2.81 -0.39
C ASN A 149 -11.03 -4.28 0.05
N GLY A 150 -10.00 -4.74 0.78
CA GLY A 150 -9.85 -6.10 1.31
C GLY A 150 -9.37 -7.15 0.30
N THR A 151 -9.08 -6.78 -0.95
CA THR A 151 -8.59 -7.71 -1.99
C THR A 151 -7.08 -7.89 -1.91
N ALA A 152 -6.56 -8.98 -2.48
CA ALA A 152 -5.11 -9.23 -2.52
C ALA A 152 -4.39 -8.19 -3.39
N LEU A 153 -3.20 -7.74 -2.97
CA LEU A 153 -2.50 -6.59 -3.58
C LEU A 153 -2.23 -6.74 -5.08
N PHE A 154 -1.85 -7.94 -5.53
CA PHE A 154 -1.48 -8.20 -6.92
C PHE A 154 -2.67 -8.37 -7.89
N LEU A 155 -3.91 -8.23 -7.41
CA LEU A 155 -5.10 -8.37 -8.27
C LEU A 155 -5.40 -7.08 -9.02
N GLU A 156 -5.91 -7.19 -10.24
CA GLU A 156 -6.33 -6.07 -11.11
C GLU A 156 -7.34 -5.11 -10.44
N THR A 157 -8.09 -5.57 -9.44
CA THR A 157 -8.95 -4.67 -8.64
C THR A 157 -8.15 -3.54 -7.97
N ASN A 158 -6.87 -3.80 -7.65
CA ASN A 158 -5.90 -2.85 -7.10
C ASN A 158 -5.07 -2.11 -8.15
N LEU A 159 -5.28 -2.35 -9.46
CA LEU A 159 -4.61 -1.61 -10.53
C LEU A 159 -5.39 -0.33 -10.85
N PRO A 160 -4.90 0.87 -10.51
CA PRO A 160 -5.55 2.10 -10.91
C PRO A 160 -5.49 2.23 -12.44
N SER A 161 -6.60 2.61 -13.06
CA SER A 161 -6.69 2.71 -14.53
C SER A 161 -7.59 3.85 -14.98
N GLY A 162 -7.13 4.65 -15.94
CA GLY A 162 -7.85 5.82 -16.43
C GLY A 162 -8.27 6.74 -15.28
N ASP A 163 -9.57 7.04 -15.19
CA ASP A 163 -10.16 7.86 -14.12
C ASP A 163 -10.59 7.05 -12.88
N ARG A 164 -10.04 5.84 -12.69
CA ARG A 164 -10.34 4.95 -11.55
C ARG A 164 -9.18 4.90 -10.55
N PRO A 165 -9.07 5.89 -9.64
CA PRO A 165 -8.17 5.80 -8.50
C PRO A 165 -8.62 4.70 -7.54
N VAL A 166 -7.67 3.97 -6.97
CA VAL A 166 -7.88 2.91 -5.98
C VAL A 166 -7.10 3.25 -4.72
N PRO A 167 -7.75 3.73 -3.65
CA PRO A 167 -7.06 4.07 -2.41
C PRO A 167 -6.23 2.91 -1.87
N GLY A 168 -4.99 3.20 -1.48
CA GLY A 168 -4.04 2.20 -0.99
C GLY A 168 -3.47 1.26 -2.06
N ALA A 169 -3.74 1.49 -3.36
CA ALA A 169 -2.96 0.86 -4.42
C ALA A 169 -1.49 1.26 -4.28
N VAL A 170 -0.57 0.32 -4.50
CA VAL A 170 0.87 0.50 -4.28
C VAL A 170 1.57 0.54 -5.63
N ALA A 171 2.51 1.47 -5.78
CA ALA A 171 3.44 1.52 -6.90
C ALA A 171 4.88 1.51 -6.39
N CYS A 172 5.79 0.98 -7.20
CA CYS A 172 7.22 1.11 -7.01
C CYS A 172 7.75 2.14 -7.99
N ALA A 173 8.62 3.04 -7.52
CA ALA A 173 9.25 4.05 -8.36
C ALA A 173 10.73 4.18 -7.98
N SER A 174 11.54 4.64 -8.94
CA SER A 174 12.97 4.90 -8.73
C SER A 174 13.36 6.30 -9.17
N GLN A 175 14.39 6.85 -8.55
CA GLN A 175 15.05 8.08 -8.99
C GLN A 175 16.56 7.96 -8.78
N PRO A 176 17.40 8.50 -9.69
CA PRO A 176 18.82 8.62 -9.42
C PRO A 176 19.05 9.51 -8.19
N LEU A 177 20.01 9.14 -7.34
CA LEU A 177 20.38 9.96 -6.17
C LEU A 177 21.07 11.27 -6.59
N ASP A 178 21.82 11.23 -7.69
CA ASP A 178 22.36 12.40 -8.36
C ASP A 178 21.76 12.50 -9.77
N PRO A 179 20.94 13.53 -10.05
CA PRO A 179 20.38 13.75 -11.39
C PRO A 179 21.44 13.94 -12.49
N ALA A 180 22.69 14.27 -12.14
CA ALA A 180 23.79 14.37 -13.09
C ALA A 180 24.36 13.00 -13.51
N GLU A 181 24.07 11.94 -12.74
CA GLU A 181 24.52 10.58 -12.97
C GLU A 181 23.30 9.65 -13.10
N PRO A 182 22.58 9.68 -14.25
CA PRO A 182 21.35 8.90 -14.44
C PRO A 182 21.58 7.40 -14.38
N ASP A 183 22.80 6.92 -14.64
CA ASP A 183 23.21 5.50 -14.55
C ASP A 183 23.86 5.18 -13.19
N GLY A 184 23.91 6.15 -12.28
CA GLY A 184 24.54 6.02 -10.96
C GLY A 184 23.70 5.24 -9.96
N LEU A 185 23.78 5.64 -8.69
CA LEU A 185 23.03 4.99 -7.61
C LEU A 185 21.57 5.44 -7.64
N HIS A 186 20.64 4.50 -7.84
CA HIS A 186 19.20 4.73 -7.81
C HIS A 186 18.62 4.48 -6.42
N TYR A 187 17.60 5.25 -6.07
CA TYR A 187 16.79 5.10 -4.87
C TYR A 187 15.43 4.54 -5.24
N TYR A 188 15.09 3.36 -4.74
CA TYR A 188 13.82 2.69 -4.97
C TYR A 188 12.92 2.81 -3.76
N ALA A 189 11.66 3.17 -3.99
CA ALA A 189 10.66 3.24 -2.93
C ALA A 189 9.27 2.83 -3.40
N LEU A 190 8.49 2.32 -2.46
CA LEU A 190 7.08 2.07 -2.63
C LEU A 190 6.27 3.29 -2.18
N ILE A 191 5.40 3.74 -3.06
CA ILE A 191 4.43 4.82 -2.84
C ILE A 191 3.03 4.26 -2.97
N PHE A 192 2.02 4.94 -2.41
CA PHE A 192 0.65 4.42 -2.45
C PHE A 192 -0.40 5.51 -2.61
N GLN A 193 -1.50 5.15 -3.26
CA GLN A 193 -2.54 6.07 -3.69
C GLN A 193 -3.38 6.60 -2.51
N GLY A 194 -3.70 7.89 -2.54
CA GLY A 194 -4.53 8.57 -1.56
C GLY A 194 -6.03 8.19 -1.63
N VAL A 195 -6.81 8.56 -0.60
CA VAL A 195 -8.28 8.42 -0.60
C VAL A 195 -8.98 9.52 -1.39
N ASN A 196 -8.30 10.65 -1.58
CA ASN A 196 -8.83 11.83 -2.28
C ASN A 196 -8.27 11.96 -3.70
N SER A 197 -7.57 10.94 -4.19
CA SER A 197 -6.93 10.96 -5.49
C SER A 197 -8.00 11.08 -6.57
N GLY A 198 -7.82 12.04 -7.47
CA GLY A 198 -8.65 12.21 -8.66
C GLY A 198 -8.02 11.68 -9.95
N SER A 199 -6.77 11.22 -9.87
CA SER A 199 -5.96 10.77 -10.99
C SER A 199 -5.25 9.45 -10.64
N THR A 200 -4.78 8.75 -11.66
CA THR A 200 -3.95 7.54 -11.58
C THR A 200 -2.50 7.80 -12.01
N ASP A 201 -2.19 9.05 -12.36
CA ASP A 201 -0.86 9.50 -12.76
C ASP A 201 0.08 9.60 -11.54
N LEU A 202 1.10 8.75 -11.48
CA LEU A 202 2.11 8.70 -10.42
C LEU A 202 3.02 9.95 -10.39
N THR A 203 2.98 10.77 -11.43
CA THR A 203 3.73 12.04 -11.51
C THR A 203 2.98 13.21 -10.84
N ASP A 204 1.67 13.06 -10.60
CA ASP A 204 0.80 14.05 -9.95
C ASP A 204 0.84 13.89 -8.42
N GLU A 205 1.19 14.98 -7.73
CA GLU A 205 1.27 15.07 -6.27
C GLU A 205 -0.07 14.84 -5.57
N ASN A 206 -1.19 14.97 -6.29
CA ASN A 206 -2.54 14.73 -5.77
C ASN A 206 -3.00 13.28 -5.96
N THR A 207 -2.25 12.47 -6.73
CA THR A 207 -2.56 11.05 -6.95
C THR A 207 -2.10 10.21 -5.77
N ILE A 208 -0.86 10.38 -5.32
CA ILE A 208 -0.31 9.58 -4.24
C ILE A 208 -0.57 10.21 -2.86
N ASN A 209 -0.39 9.42 -1.81
CA ASN A 209 -0.57 9.88 -0.44
C ASN A 209 0.28 11.14 -0.17
N PRO A 210 -0.23 12.16 0.56
CA PRO A 210 0.38 13.49 0.58
C PRO A 210 1.87 13.49 0.87
N GLY A 211 2.62 14.20 0.02
CA GLY A 211 4.08 14.31 0.09
C GLY A 211 4.84 13.23 -0.68
N GLN A 212 4.19 12.16 -1.14
CA GLN A 212 4.82 11.17 -2.02
C GLN A 212 4.78 11.63 -3.48
N ARG A 213 5.78 11.25 -4.27
CA ARG A 213 5.83 11.48 -5.72
C ARG A 213 6.82 10.54 -6.38
N ALA A 214 6.47 9.95 -7.53
CA ALA A 214 7.37 9.04 -8.24
C ALA A 214 8.57 9.76 -8.88
N THR A 215 8.33 10.97 -9.40
CA THR A 215 9.28 11.69 -10.27
C THR A 215 10.30 12.55 -9.54
N THR A 216 10.29 12.58 -8.20
CA THR A 216 11.26 13.36 -7.42
C THR A 216 11.83 12.54 -6.29
N LEU A 217 13.13 12.65 -6.05
CA LEU A 217 13.80 11.95 -4.95
C LEU A 217 13.21 12.33 -3.58
N GLU A 218 12.84 13.59 -3.41
CA GLU A 218 12.17 14.09 -2.20
C GLU A 218 10.81 13.41 -1.98
N GLY A 219 10.03 13.22 -3.05
CA GLY A 219 8.76 12.51 -3.00
C GLY A 219 8.94 11.03 -2.68
N LEU A 220 9.92 10.36 -3.29
CA LEU A 220 10.24 8.96 -2.99
C LEU A 220 10.70 8.75 -1.54
N ARG A 221 11.42 9.72 -0.96
CA ARG A 221 11.85 9.67 0.45
C ARG A 221 10.67 9.69 1.44
N ASN A 222 9.51 10.21 1.03
CA ASN A 222 8.27 10.14 1.81
C ASN A 222 7.51 8.80 1.61
N GLY A 223 7.98 7.97 0.68
CA GLY A 223 7.56 6.59 0.47
C GLY A 223 8.14 5.61 1.49
N ILE A 224 8.03 4.33 1.19
CA ILE A 224 8.69 3.26 1.94
C ILE A 224 9.94 2.85 1.17
N PHE A 225 11.10 3.06 1.79
CA PHE A 225 12.38 2.67 1.22
C PHE A 225 12.41 1.19 0.90
N MET A 226 12.89 0.86 -0.30
CA MET A 226 13.08 -0.51 -0.74
C MET A 226 14.56 -0.83 -0.88
N ALA A 227 15.30 -0.08 -1.69
CA ALA A 227 16.69 -0.38 -1.98
C ALA A 227 17.44 0.84 -2.52
N THR A 228 18.76 0.73 -2.49
CA THR A 228 19.65 1.51 -3.35
C THR A 228 20.47 0.56 -4.21
N ALA A 229 20.56 0.78 -5.51
CA ALA A 229 21.36 -0.05 -6.41
C ALA A 229 22.00 0.81 -7.50
N ALA A 230 23.22 0.45 -7.90
CA ALA A 230 23.95 1.04 -9.02
C ALA A 230 24.23 -0.07 -10.02
N ASP A 231 24.60 0.33 -11.24
CA ASP A 231 25.08 -0.58 -12.28
C ASP A 231 26.33 -1.36 -11.83
#